data_AF-A0A8T3NLE3-F1
#
_entry.id   AF-A0A8T3NLE3-F1
#
_cell.length_a   1.000
_cell.length_b   1.000
_cell.length_c   1.000
_cell.angle_alpha   90.00
_cell.angle_beta   90.00
_cell.angle_gamma   90.00
#
_symmetry.space_group_name_H-M   'P 1'
#
loop_
_entity.id
_entity.type
_entity.pdbx_description
1 polymer ?
#
loop_
_entity_poly.entity_id
_entity_poly.type
_entity_poly.pdbx_seq_one_letter_code
_entity_poly.pdbx_strand_id
1 'polypeptide(L)'
;SGGGAPIGLERATFGLALAFGLASHAMLALGLLGLLHAWLVAAVLLGLSALVRGDLLAIGRDGWRGVVGVWSSRATIPEPWFRLPLLALLVAWTVLVLIETLPPEIFYDAANYHLALPDLYAEQHRIVPTPYRIHSYLSLGTEMLYLLALLLGGESAARLTSLAFGILTALGMFAFARQWLSARAGLLAAALFATTPLVAWEASVAFVDLALSAYGFFAVAAAHRWLGDRRPGWLILAGLMAGFALSAKLNALFLLGGLGLALLLVVLADRDRAWPARFRALLSFGGAALLSGAPWPLFRWVQTGNPVFPFFNHLFQSPLAPAVYDPLNLDEHSIGTSLASLLRLPWAMTFESGAVFNVGQPSGILGLGLLVVPLLAAGR
;
A
#
# COMPACT_ATOMS: atom_id res chain seq x y z
N SER A 1 15.89 -20.96 23.56
CA SER A 1 16.99 -19.98 23.56
C SER A 1 17.02 -19.20 22.24
N GLY A 2 16.52 -17.96 22.26
CA GLY A 2 17.06 -16.84 21.47
C GLY A 2 16.91 -16.76 19.94
N GLY A 3 15.98 -17.46 19.30
CA GLY A 3 15.78 -17.41 17.84
C GLY A 3 15.10 -16.15 17.29
N GLY A 4 15.30 -14.98 17.89
CA GLY A 4 14.74 -13.72 17.40
C GLY A 4 15.31 -13.42 16.01
N ALA A 5 14.44 -13.33 14.99
CA ALA A 5 14.80 -12.51 13.84
C ALA A 5 15.16 -11.11 14.38
N PRO A 6 16.17 -10.43 13.83
CA PRO A 6 16.48 -9.10 14.33
C PRO A 6 15.22 -8.26 14.10
N ILE A 7 14.72 -7.67 15.19
CA ILE A 7 13.75 -6.57 15.22
C ILE A 7 14.01 -5.56 14.08
N GLY A 8 15.27 -5.49 13.62
CA GLY A 8 15.76 -4.88 12.40
C GLY A 8 14.95 -5.00 11.10
N LEU A 9 14.64 -6.19 10.58
CA LEU A 9 14.01 -6.28 9.23
C LEU A 9 12.59 -5.73 9.25
N GLU A 10 11.81 -6.11 10.25
CA GLU A 10 10.47 -5.57 10.45
C GLU A 10 10.52 -4.05 10.70
N ARG A 11 11.43 -3.59 11.56
CA ARG A 11 11.61 -2.16 11.79
C ARG A 11 11.97 -1.42 10.49
N ALA A 12 12.79 -2.03 9.64
CA ALA A 12 13.18 -1.44 8.36
C ALA A 12 12.01 -1.36 7.39
N THR A 13 11.18 -2.40 7.29
CA THR A 13 10.02 -2.37 6.39
C THR A 13 8.94 -1.39 6.88
N PHE A 14 8.64 -1.34 8.18
CA PHE A 14 7.77 -0.29 8.74
C PHE A 14 8.34 1.11 8.54
N GLY A 15 9.65 1.28 8.72
CA GLY A 15 10.33 2.56 8.52
C GLY A 15 10.25 3.04 7.07
N LEU A 16 10.47 2.15 6.10
CA LEU A 16 10.34 2.46 4.67
C LEU A 16 8.90 2.79 4.28
N ALA A 17 7.92 2.03 4.76
CA ALA A 17 6.50 2.33 4.53
C ALA A 17 6.14 3.72 5.07
N LEU A 18 6.55 4.04 6.30
CA LEU A 18 6.36 5.36 6.89
C LEU A 18 7.07 6.46 6.10
N ALA A 19 8.29 6.23 5.64
CA ALA A 19 9.04 7.19 4.83
C ALA A 19 8.33 7.50 3.50
N PHE A 20 7.79 6.49 2.81
CA PHE A 20 6.98 6.71 1.59
C PHE A 20 5.72 7.51 1.89
N GLY A 21 4.99 7.19 2.97
CA GLY A 21 3.77 7.93 3.33
C GLY A 21 4.04 9.40 3.65
N LEU A 22 5.13 9.67 4.37
CA LEU A 22 5.56 11.03 4.69
C LEU A 22 6.09 11.78 3.46
N ALA A 23 6.83 11.11 2.58
CA ALA A 23 7.31 11.70 1.33
C ALA A 23 6.14 12.11 0.41
N SER A 24 5.10 11.28 0.31
CA SER A 24 3.87 11.60 -0.40
C SER A 24 3.24 12.91 0.11
N HIS A 25 3.11 13.06 1.43
CA HIS A 25 2.56 14.26 2.06
C HIS A 25 3.47 15.49 1.90
N ALA A 26 4.78 15.30 1.98
CA ALA A 26 5.74 16.39 1.76
C ALA A 26 5.65 16.91 0.31
N MET A 27 5.52 16.02 -0.66
CA MET A 27 5.32 16.38 -2.06
C MET A 27 4.00 17.08 -2.31
N LEU A 28 2.91 16.64 -1.67
CA LEU A 28 1.65 17.38 -1.67
C LEU A 28 1.85 18.81 -1.14
N ALA A 29 2.52 18.98 0.01
CA ALA A 29 2.77 20.29 0.60
C ALA A 29 3.63 21.19 -0.31
N LEU A 30 4.72 20.66 -0.88
CA LEU A 30 5.54 21.39 -1.86
C LEU A 30 4.73 21.77 -3.11
N GLY A 31 3.86 20.86 -3.57
CA GLY A 31 2.94 21.08 -4.69
C GLY A 31 1.96 22.22 -4.45
N LEU A 32 1.39 22.30 -3.25
CA LEU A 32 0.49 23.38 -2.87
C LEU A 32 1.20 24.73 -2.73
N LEU A 33 2.49 24.71 -2.36
CA LEU A 33 3.33 25.92 -2.23
C LEU A 33 3.97 26.37 -3.55
N GLY A 34 3.84 25.58 -4.63
CA GLY A 34 4.49 25.86 -5.90
C GLY A 34 6.00 25.68 -5.88
N LEU A 35 6.47 24.67 -5.15
CA LEU A 35 7.88 24.39 -4.90
C LEU A 35 8.35 23.04 -5.49
N LEU A 36 7.65 22.52 -6.52
CA LEU A 36 8.00 21.25 -7.17
C LEU A 36 9.14 21.39 -8.19
N HIS A 37 10.23 22.02 -7.78
CA HIS A 37 11.45 22.07 -8.57
C HIS A 37 12.34 20.87 -8.23
N ALA A 38 12.86 20.18 -9.25
CA ALA A 38 13.71 19.00 -9.06
C ALA A 38 14.91 19.26 -8.15
N TRP A 39 15.60 20.40 -8.31
CA TRP A 39 16.75 20.77 -7.47
C TRP A 39 16.36 20.99 -6.01
N LEU A 40 15.19 21.57 -5.74
CA LEU A 40 14.71 21.86 -4.39
C LEU A 40 14.29 20.57 -3.70
N VAL A 41 13.54 19.73 -4.40
CA VAL A 41 13.15 18.40 -3.92
C VAL A 41 14.40 17.56 -3.61
N ALA A 42 15.39 17.54 -4.51
CA ALA A 42 16.66 16.85 -4.28
C ALA A 42 17.41 17.41 -3.05
N ALA A 43 17.50 18.73 -2.91
CA ALA A 43 18.16 19.38 -1.77
C ALA A 43 17.46 19.06 -0.44
N VAL A 44 16.13 19.07 -0.40
CA VAL A 44 15.34 18.70 0.78
C VAL A 44 15.57 17.24 1.13
N LEU A 45 15.51 16.32 0.16
CA LEU A 45 15.74 14.90 0.40
C LEU A 45 17.17 14.62 0.89
N LEU A 46 18.18 15.25 0.30
CA LEU A 46 19.57 15.12 0.73
C LEU A 46 19.77 15.71 2.14
N GLY A 47 19.19 16.88 2.42
CA GLY A 47 19.25 17.52 3.73
C GLY A 47 18.60 16.68 4.83
N LEU A 48 17.39 16.15 4.58
CA LEU A 48 16.72 15.23 5.50
C LEU A 48 17.51 13.94 5.67
N SER A 49 18.02 13.36 4.58
CA SER A 49 18.84 12.14 4.63
C SER A 49 20.12 12.36 5.43
N ALA A 50 20.76 13.52 5.32
CA ALA A 50 21.93 13.88 6.10
C ALA A 50 21.58 14.06 7.59
N LEU A 51 20.45 14.69 7.90
CA LEU A 51 19.97 14.90 9.27
C LEU A 51 19.70 13.58 9.99
N VAL A 52 19.05 12.63 9.32
CA VAL A 52 18.70 11.31 9.89
C VAL A 52 19.66 10.21 9.49
N ARG A 53 20.87 10.53 9.00
CA ARG A 53 21.82 9.55 8.43
C ARG A 53 22.13 8.40 9.38
N GLY A 54 22.22 8.66 10.69
CA GLY A 54 22.52 7.64 11.69
C GLY A 54 21.42 6.59 11.76
N ASP A 55 20.16 7.04 11.79
CA ASP A 55 19.00 6.16 11.77
C ASP A 55 18.85 5.44 10.43
N LEU A 56 19.07 6.12 9.31
CA LEU A 56 19.04 5.51 7.98
C LEU A 56 20.09 4.41 7.83
N LEU A 57 21.33 4.65 8.27
CA LEU A 57 22.39 3.65 8.24
C LEU A 57 22.10 2.50 9.19
N ALA A 58 21.54 2.75 10.37
CA ALA A 58 21.15 1.71 11.31
C ALA A 58 20.04 0.83 10.73
N ILE A 59 18.97 1.44 10.21
CA ILE A 59 17.85 0.77 9.54
C ILE A 59 18.34 -0.03 8.33
N GLY A 60 19.17 0.58 7.49
CA GLY A 60 19.73 -0.07 6.30
C GLY A 60 20.61 -1.27 6.66
N ARG A 61 21.48 -1.14 7.66
CA ARG A 61 22.31 -2.24 8.15
C ARG A 61 21.46 -3.38 8.73
N ASP A 62 20.45 -3.04 9.49
CA ASP A 62 19.56 -4.01 10.13
C ASP A 62 18.66 -4.72 9.11
N GLY A 63 18.16 -4.00 8.10
CA GLY A 63 17.45 -4.55 6.95
C GLY A 63 18.35 -5.47 6.12
N TRP A 64 19.56 -5.03 5.79
CA TRP A 64 20.54 -5.83 5.05
C TRP A 64 20.90 -7.12 5.79
N ARG A 65 21.18 -7.04 7.09
CA ARG A 65 21.41 -8.23 7.94
C ARG A 65 20.21 -9.15 7.96
N GLY A 66 19.00 -8.60 7.98
CA GLY A 66 17.75 -9.35 7.88
C GLY A 66 17.65 -10.14 6.57
N VAL A 67 17.84 -9.45 5.45
CA VAL A 67 17.81 -10.01 4.09
C VAL A 67 18.91 -11.07 3.92
N VAL A 68 20.17 -10.72 4.18
CA VAL A 68 21.30 -11.67 4.14
C VAL A 68 21.07 -12.84 5.09
N GLY A 69 20.43 -12.60 6.23
CA GLY A 69 20.00 -13.65 7.15
C GLY A 69 19.05 -14.65 6.49
N VAL A 70 18.14 -14.22 5.60
CA VAL A 70 17.30 -15.13 4.81
C VAL A 70 18.16 -16.00 3.91
N TRP A 71 19.04 -15.38 3.13
CA TRP A 71 19.93 -16.03 2.16
C TRP A 71 20.93 -17.00 2.80
N SER A 72 21.46 -16.65 3.97
CA SER A 72 22.49 -17.40 4.68
C SER A 72 21.92 -18.41 5.68
N SER A 73 20.60 -18.46 5.88
CA SER A 73 19.98 -19.27 6.94
C SER A 73 19.91 -20.78 6.66
N ARG A 74 21.05 -21.46 6.76
CA ARG A 74 21.04 -22.89 7.12
C ARG A 74 20.37 -23.15 8.48
N ALA A 75 20.34 -22.14 9.36
CA ALA A 75 19.83 -22.27 10.72
C ALA A 75 18.30 -22.09 10.86
N THR A 76 17.63 -21.33 9.98
CA THR A 76 16.17 -21.11 10.07
C THR A 76 15.36 -21.85 9.00
N ILE A 77 15.93 -22.09 7.81
CA ILE A 77 15.34 -22.95 6.78
C ILE A 77 16.45 -23.89 6.26
N PRO A 78 16.77 -24.96 7.00
CA PRO A 78 17.90 -25.83 6.66
C PRO A 78 17.72 -26.48 5.29
N GLU A 79 16.48 -26.80 4.88
CA GLU A 79 16.15 -27.54 3.66
C GLU A 79 16.49 -26.77 2.38
N PRO A 80 17.56 -27.13 1.63
CA PRO A 80 17.92 -26.44 0.39
C PRO A 80 16.86 -26.59 -0.70
N TRP A 81 16.20 -27.76 -0.76
CA TRP A 81 15.14 -28.06 -1.74
C TRP A 81 13.91 -27.17 -1.56
N PHE A 82 13.69 -26.61 -0.37
CA PHE A 82 12.60 -25.68 -0.10
C PHE A 82 13.05 -24.22 -0.27
N ARG A 83 14.18 -23.84 0.33
CA ARG A 83 14.62 -22.42 0.33
C ARG A 83 15.13 -21.94 -1.02
N LEU A 84 15.92 -22.75 -1.73
CA LEU A 84 16.62 -22.28 -2.93
C LEU A 84 15.66 -22.01 -4.08
N PRO A 85 14.66 -22.88 -4.36
CA PRO A 85 13.67 -22.58 -5.41
C PRO A 85 12.86 -21.33 -5.11
N LEU A 86 12.43 -21.11 -3.86
CA LEU A 86 11.64 -19.92 -3.49
C LEU A 86 12.47 -18.63 -3.56
N LEU A 87 13.74 -18.66 -3.14
CA LEU A 87 14.64 -17.51 -3.27
C LEU A 87 14.98 -17.22 -4.75
N ALA A 88 15.24 -18.27 -5.54
CA ALA A 88 15.46 -18.14 -6.97
C ALA A 88 14.22 -17.57 -7.67
N LEU A 89 13.02 -18.01 -7.27
CA LEU A 89 11.75 -17.50 -7.76
C LEU A 89 11.54 -16.01 -7.44
N LEU A 90 11.84 -15.58 -6.21
CA LEU A 90 11.77 -14.17 -5.81
C LEU A 90 12.77 -13.29 -6.57
N VAL A 91 13.99 -13.79 -6.80
CA VAL A 91 14.99 -13.08 -7.62
C VAL A 91 14.56 -13.02 -9.08
N ALA A 92 14.11 -14.14 -9.65
CA ALA A 92 13.62 -14.19 -11.01
C ALA A 92 12.44 -13.23 -11.18
N TRP A 93 11.47 -13.23 -10.25
CA TRP A 93 10.37 -12.28 -10.24
C TRP A 93 10.87 -10.82 -10.23
N THR A 94 11.77 -10.47 -9.33
CA THR A 94 12.32 -9.11 -9.22
C THR A 94 13.00 -8.68 -10.53
N VAL A 95 13.81 -9.57 -11.12
CA VAL A 95 14.53 -9.29 -12.37
C VAL A 95 13.56 -9.16 -13.54
N LEU A 96 12.57 -10.03 -13.65
CA LEU A 96 11.57 -9.98 -14.72
C LEU A 96 10.73 -8.70 -14.63
N VAL A 97 10.22 -8.36 -13.45
CA VAL A 97 9.46 -7.12 -13.25
C VAL A 97 10.34 -5.90 -13.53
N LEU A 98 11.60 -5.91 -13.09
CA LEU A 98 12.55 -4.84 -13.40
C LEU A 98 12.72 -4.65 -14.91
N ILE A 99 12.87 -5.74 -15.68
CA ILE A 99 12.96 -5.68 -17.14
C ILE A 99 11.68 -5.07 -17.74
N GLU A 100 10.51 -5.47 -17.25
CA GLU A 100 9.20 -4.92 -17.68
C GLU A 100 9.02 -3.43 -17.34
N THR A 101 9.76 -2.89 -16.35
CA THR A 101 9.75 -1.45 -16.03
C THR A 101 10.64 -0.60 -16.95
N LEU A 102 11.49 -1.21 -17.80
CA LEU A 102 12.41 -0.48 -18.67
C LEU A 102 11.76 0.19 -19.90
N PRO A 103 10.79 -0.45 -20.59
CA PRO A 103 10.07 0.20 -21.69
C PRO A 103 9.27 1.42 -21.24
N PRO A 104 8.75 2.24 -22.17
CA PRO A 104 7.75 3.26 -21.85
C PRO A 104 6.44 2.63 -21.33
N GLU A 105 5.73 3.39 -20.50
CA GLU A 105 4.42 3.06 -19.98
C GLU A 105 3.36 3.13 -21.10
N ILE A 106 2.59 2.06 -21.22
CA ILE A 106 1.57 1.91 -22.29
C ILE A 106 0.18 1.65 -21.74
N PHE A 107 0.05 1.38 -20.44
CA PHE A 107 -1.25 1.08 -19.84
C PHE A 107 -2.06 2.37 -19.67
N TYR A 108 -3.33 2.31 -20.09
CA TYR A 108 -4.19 3.49 -20.22
C TYR A 108 -4.25 4.32 -18.93
N ASP A 109 -4.61 3.72 -17.80
CA ASP A 109 -4.74 4.45 -16.52
C ASP A 109 -3.40 5.05 -16.05
N ALA A 110 -2.32 4.28 -16.19
CA ALA A 110 -0.98 4.69 -15.82
C ALA A 110 -0.55 5.93 -16.62
N ALA A 111 -0.67 5.87 -17.94
CA ALA A 111 -0.34 6.96 -18.84
C ALA A 111 -1.31 8.15 -18.74
N ASN A 112 -2.61 7.90 -18.54
CA ASN A 112 -3.65 8.92 -18.61
C ASN A 112 -3.71 9.81 -17.35
N TYR A 113 -3.48 9.24 -16.17
CA TYR A 113 -3.58 10.03 -14.93
C TYR A 113 -2.55 9.71 -13.85
N HIS A 114 -2.10 8.45 -13.68
CA HIS A 114 -1.12 8.18 -12.63
C HIS A 114 0.26 8.80 -12.91
N LEU A 115 0.66 8.93 -14.18
CA LEU A 115 1.89 9.62 -14.58
C LEU A 115 1.62 11.00 -15.18
N ALA A 116 0.57 11.17 -16.00
CA ALA A 116 0.33 12.45 -16.66
C ALA A 116 -0.08 13.58 -15.70
N LEU A 117 -0.74 13.31 -14.57
CA LEU A 117 -1.02 14.36 -13.57
C LEU A 117 0.26 14.76 -12.82
N PRO A 118 1.07 13.82 -12.29
CA PRO A 118 2.40 14.12 -11.78
C PRO A 118 3.29 14.89 -12.76
N ASP A 119 3.35 14.47 -14.03
CA ASP A 119 4.17 15.12 -15.04
C ASP A 119 3.74 16.58 -15.23
N LEU A 120 2.43 16.83 -15.36
CA LEU A 120 1.88 18.18 -15.39
C LEU A 120 2.24 19.00 -14.14
N TYR A 121 2.19 18.41 -12.94
CA TYR A 121 2.56 19.11 -11.70
C TYR A 121 4.06 19.41 -11.62
N ALA A 122 4.91 18.52 -12.17
CA ALA A 122 6.34 18.73 -12.31
C ALA A 122 6.64 19.90 -13.25
N GLU A 123 6.01 19.93 -14.42
CA GLU A 123 6.16 21.01 -15.42
C GLU A 123 5.72 22.37 -14.87
N GLN A 124 4.59 22.40 -14.15
CA GLN A 124 4.04 23.64 -13.59
C GLN A 124 4.68 24.03 -12.26
N HIS A 125 5.55 23.18 -11.72
CA HIS A 125 6.15 23.29 -10.38
C HIS A 125 5.13 23.41 -9.22
N ARG A 126 3.86 23.08 -9.47
CA ARG A 126 2.76 23.22 -8.51
C ARG A 126 1.63 22.25 -8.85
N ILE A 127 0.77 21.98 -7.87
CA ILE A 127 -0.51 21.34 -8.15
C ILE A 127 -1.42 22.37 -8.84
N VAL A 128 -1.89 22.03 -10.03
CA VAL A 128 -2.77 22.88 -10.84
C VAL A 128 -4.18 22.29 -10.94
N PRO A 129 -5.24 23.12 -10.96
CA PRO A 129 -6.58 22.64 -11.23
C PRO A 129 -6.68 22.08 -12.66
N THR A 130 -7.26 20.89 -12.82
CA THR A 130 -7.56 20.30 -14.14
C THR A 130 -9.04 19.96 -14.22
N PRO A 131 -9.93 20.95 -14.42
CA PRO A 131 -11.36 20.80 -14.20
C PRO A 131 -12.04 19.79 -15.13
N TYR A 132 -11.44 19.52 -16.29
CA TYR A 132 -11.95 18.58 -17.29
C TYR A 132 -11.39 17.15 -17.13
N ARG A 133 -10.55 16.89 -16.12
CA ARG A 133 -10.02 15.55 -15.80
C ARG A 133 -10.53 15.09 -14.45
N ILE A 134 -11.56 14.24 -14.45
CA ILE A 134 -12.17 13.72 -13.22
C ILE A 134 -11.15 13.06 -12.29
N HIS A 135 -10.14 12.39 -12.85
CA HIS A 135 -9.07 11.72 -12.13
C HIS A 135 -8.24 12.66 -11.24
N SER A 136 -8.20 13.95 -11.55
CA SER A 136 -7.48 14.94 -10.72
C SER A 136 -8.10 15.20 -9.36
N TYR A 137 -9.36 14.80 -9.18
CA TYR A 137 -10.07 14.88 -7.92
C TYR A 137 -9.96 13.58 -7.11
N LEU A 138 -9.25 12.55 -7.59
CA LEU A 138 -9.04 11.31 -6.86
C LEU A 138 -8.03 11.49 -5.70
N SER A 139 -7.80 10.43 -4.95
CA SER A 139 -6.74 10.42 -3.94
C SER A 139 -5.42 10.20 -4.67
N LEU A 140 -4.60 11.25 -4.81
CA LEU A 140 -3.36 11.18 -5.60
C LEU A 140 -2.12 10.94 -4.72
N GLY A 141 -2.25 10.19 -3.63
CA GLY A 141 -1.18 10.00 -2.65
C GLY A 141 0.01 9.22 -3.20
N THR A 142 -0.24 8.15 -3.96
CA THR A 142 0.85 7.39 -4.60
C THR A 142 1.44 8.18 -5.77
N GLU A 143 0.62 8.96 -6.46
CA GLU A 143 1.01 9.84 -7.55
C GLU A 143 1.95 10.95 -7.07
N MET A 144 1.86 11.40 -5.81
CA MET A 144 2.89 12.29 -5.24
C MET A 144 4.26 11.61 -5.12
N LEU A 145 4.32 10.28 -5.02
CA LEU A 145 5.57 9.52 -5.08
C LEU A 145 6.03 9.31 -6.52
N TYR A 146 5.11 9.13 -7.47
CA TYR A 146 5.45 9.15 -8.89
C TYR A 146 6.00 10.51 -9.32
N LEU A 147 5.39 11.61 -8.86
CA LEU A 147 5.90 12.97 -9.04
C LEU A 147 7.33 13.12 -8.49
N LEU A 148 7.58 12.62 -7.27
CA LEU A 148 8.91 12.61 -6.70
C LEU A 148 9.92 11.87 -7.58
N ALA A 149 9.56 10.68 -8.05
CA ALA A 149 10.42 9.87 -8.89
C ALA A 149 10.63 10.46 -10.28
N LEU A 150 9.59 11.04 -10.91
CA LEU A 150 9.65 11.75 -12.18
C LEU A 150 10.64 12.91 -12.12
N LEU A 151 10.56 13.73 -11.07
CA LEU A 151 11.46 14.89 -10.89
C LEU A 151 12.94 14.49 -10.76
N LEU A 152 13.24 13.30 -10.25
CA LEU A 152 14.61 12.87 -9.95
C LEU A 152 15.20 11.89 -10.97
N GLY A 153 14.36 11.11 -11.65
CA GLY A 153 14.80 10.02 -12.50
C GLY A 153 13.87 9.69 -13.66
N GLY A 154 12.89 10.54 -13.95
CA GLY A 154 11.96 10.38 -15.07
C GLY A 154 11.02 9.19 -14.91
N GLU A 155 10.41 8.79 -16.02
CA GLU A 155 9.32 7.81 -16.07
C GLU A 155 9.73 6.43 -15.52
N SER A 156 10.91 5.94 -15.91
CA SER A 156 11.42 4.65 -15.41
C SER A 156 11.55 4.65 -13.89
N ALA A 157 11.98 5.75 -13.27
CA ALA A 157 12.04 5.85 -11.82
C ALA A 157 10.64 5.82 -11.16
N ALA A 158 9.63 6.41 -11.81
CA ALA A 158 8.26 6.36 -11.32
C ALA A 158 7.71 4.92 -11.34
N ARG A 159 7.94 4.17 -12.42
CA ARG A 159 7.53 2.75 -12.51
C ARG A 159 8.23 1.87 -11.46
N LEU A 160 9.49 2.16 -11.13
CA LEU A 160 10.22 1.49 -10.04
C LEU A 160 9.58 1.71 -8.66
N THR A 161 8.75 2.73 -8.48
CA THR A 161 8.05 2.98 -7.21
C THR A 161 7.01 1.89 -6.93
N SER A 162 6.27 1.41 -7.93
CA SER A 162 5.35 0.26 -7.79
C SER A 162 6.09 -1.01 -7.41
N LEU A 163 7.19 -1.31 -8.11
CA LEU A 163 8.07 -2.43 -7.79
C LEU A 163 8.61 -2.33 -6.35
N ALA A 164 9.00 -1.14 -5.92
CA ALA A 164 9.47 -0.92 -4.55
C ALA A 164 8.40 -1.26 -3.50
N PHE A 165 7.13 -0.90 -3.73
CA PHE A 165 6.02 -1.31 -2.86
C PHE A 165 5.78 -2.82 -2.89
N GLY A 166 5.91 -3.47 -4.05
CA GLY A 166 5.83 -4.94 -4.17
C GLY A 166 6.91 -5.64 -3.34
N ILE A 167 8.18 -5.24 -3.49
CA ILE A 167 9.31 -5.76 -2.72
C ILE A 167 9.12 -5.48 -1.22
N LEU A 168 8.73 -4.25 -0.87
CA LEU A 168 8.50 -3.85 0.52
C LEU A 168 7.43 -4.71 1.19
N THR A 169 6.32 -4.97 0.48
CA THR A 169 5.23 -5.82 0.99
C THR A 169 5.69 -7.26 1.15
N ALA A 170 6.39 -7.83 0.17
CA ALA A 170 6.93 -9.20 0.26
C ALA A 170 7.91 -9.36 1.45
N LEU A 171 8.83 -8.41 1.62
CA LEU A 171 9.76 -8.39 2.76
C LEU A 171 9.03 -8.18 4.09
N GLY A 172 8.00 -7.33 4.12
CA GLY A 172 7.13 -7.12 5.27
C GLY A 172 6.41 -8.41 5.68
N MET A 173 5.80 -9.11 4.73
CA MET A 173 5.13 -10.40 4.95
C MET A 173 6.10 -11.46 5.44
N PHE A 174 7.29 -11.55 4.85
CA PHE A 174 8.34 -12.44 5.33
C PHE A 174 8.71 -12.15 6.79
N ALA A 175 9.02 -10.88 7.10
CA ALA A 175 9.45 -10.47 8.43
C ALA A 175 8.36 -10.74 9.48
N PHE A 176 7.11 -10.41 9.15
CA PHE A 176 5.95 -10.62 10.01
C PHE A 176 5.72 -12.12 10.25
N ALA A 177 5.52 -12.93 9.19
CA ALA A 177 5.18 -14.34 9.37
C ALA A 177 6.34 -15.16 9.96
N ARG A 178 7.59 -14.75 9.73
CA ARG A 178 8.76 -15.37 10.39
C ARG A 178 8.70 -15.21 11.91
N GLN A 179 8.23 -14.07 12.40
CA GLN A 179 8.17 -13.81 13.84
C GLN A 179 7.00 -14.53 14.52
N TRP A 180 5.85 -14.61 13.86
CA TRP A 180 4.62 -15.12 14.46
C TRP A 180 4.32 -16.59 14.14
N LEU A 181 4.87 -17.11 13.03
CA LEU A 181 4.65 -18.49 12.58
C LEU A 181 6.00 -19.22 12.45
N SER A 182 6.69 -19.02 11.31
CA SER A 182 8.00 -19.62 11.05
C SER A 182 8.65 -18.95 9.85
N ALA A 183 9.98 -19.07 9.74
CA ALA A 183 10.71 -18.56 8.57
C ALA A 183 10.23 -19.20 7.25
N ARG A 184 9.79 -20.47 7.29
CA ARG A 184 9.18 -21.15 6.13
C ARG A 184 7.87 -20.51 5.71
N ALA A 185 6.99 -20.22 6.66
CA ALA A 185 5.73 -19.52 6.40
C ALA A 185 5.98 -18.12 5.85
N GLY A 186 6.97 -17.40 6.38
CA GLY A 186 7.37 -16.09 5.85
C GLY A 186 7.86 -16.15 4.40
N LEU A 187 8.73 -17.10 4.07
CA LEU A 187 9.28 -17.22 2.72
C LEU A 187 8.20 -17.63 1.73
N LEU A 188 7.32 -18.55 2.14
CA LEU A 188 6.16 -18.96 1.34
C LEU A 188 5.18 -17.80 1.13
N ALA A 189 4.88 -17.02 2.16
CA ALA A 189 3.99 -15.86 2.06
C ALA A 189 4.53 -14.80 1.09
N ALA A 190 5.84 -14.49 1.19
CA ALA A 190 6.49 -13.57 0.27
C ALA A 190 6.49 -14.08 -1.18
N ALA A 191 6.80 -15.36 -1.39
CA ALA A 191 6.81 -15.97 -2.71
C ALA A 191 5.40 -16.01 -3.33
N LEU A 192 4.38 -16.47 -2.58
CA LEU A 192 3.00 -16.52 -3.04
C LEU A 192 2.47 -15.12 -3.40
N PHE A 193 2.77 -14.12 -2.57
CA PHE A 193 2.40 -12.74 -2.87
C PHE A 193 3.06 -12.26 -4.16
N ALA A 194 4.40 -12.31 -4.23
CA ALA A 194 5.14 -11.82 -5.39
C ALA A 194 4.72 -12.52 -6.68
N THR A 195 4.57 -13.85 -6.66
CA THR A 195 4.21 -14.61 -7.86
C THR A 195 2.72 -14.73 -8.11
N THR A 196 1.88 -14.01 -7.37
CA THR A 196 0.49 -13.82 -7.79
C THR A 196 0.52 -13.01 -9.09
N PRO A 197 -0.08 -13.49 -10.20
CA PRO A 197 0.02 -12.82 -11.50
C PRO A 197 -0.39 -11.34 -11.45
N LEU A 198 -1.44 -11.01 -10.69
CA LEU A 198 -1.87 -9.63 -10.46
C LEU A 198 -0.75 -8.78 -9.85
N VAL A 199 -0.07 -9.28 -8.82
CA VAL A 199 1.01 -8.56 -8.13
C VAL A 199 2.20 -8.34 -9.05
N ALA A 200 2.55 -9.33 -9.88
CA ALA A 200 3.62 -9.19 -10.85
C ALA A 200 3.33 -8.11 -11.91
N TRP A 201 2.09 -8.05 -12.39
CA TRP A 201 1.64 -7.03 -13.34
C TRP A 201 1.58 -5.64 -12.69
N GLU A 202 0.94 -5.51 -11.53
CA GLU A 202 0.86 -4.26 -10.78
C GLU A 202 2.26 -3.73 -10.38
N ALA A 203 3.24 -4.62 -10.19
CA ALA A 203 4.61 -4.23 -9.88
C ALA A 203 5.38 -3.68 -11.08
N SER A 204 4.97 -4.02 -12.31
CA SER A 204 5.59 -3.50 -13.53
C SER A 204 4.94 -2.22 -14.05
N VAL A 205 3.74 -1.86 -13.58
CA VAL A 205 2.97 -0.72 -14.07
C VAL A 205 2.90 0.38 -13.00
N ALA A 206 2.84 1.66 -13.39
CA ALA A 206 2.68 2.78 -12.45
C ALA A 206 1.27 2.88 -11.84
N PHE A 207 0.75 1.78 -11.27
CA PHE A 207 -0.54 1.69 -10.58
C PHE A 207 -0.42 1.84 -9.07
N VAL A 208 -1.51 2.23 -8.41
CA VAL A 208 -1.48 2.61 -6.99
C VAL A 208 -1.78 1.46 -6.03
N ASP A 209 -2.19 0.31 -6.54
CA ASP A 209 -2.77 -0.78 -5.75
C ASP A 209 -1.72 -1.52 -4.90
N LEU A 210 -0.45 -1.57 -5.32
CA LEU A 210 0.62 -2.09 -4.47
C LEU A 210 0.96 -1.17 -3.30
N ALA A 211 0.88 0.16 -3.49
CA ALA A 211 1.04 1.10 -2.38
C ALA A 211 -0.10 0.92 -1.36
N LEU A 212 -1.35 0.82 -1.83
CA LEU A 212 -2.51 0.49 -0.99
C LEU A 212 -2.31 -0.84 -0.25
N SER A 213 -1.85 -1.88 -0.96
CA SER A 213 -1.62 -3.21 -0.39
C SER A 213 -0.55 -3.18 0.70
N ALA A 214 0.55 -2.47 0.47
CA ALA A 214 1.63 -2.29 1.43
C ALA A 214 1.11 -1.59 2.70
N TYR A 215 0.50 -0.42 2.55
CA TYR A 215 -0.04 0.33 3.68
C TYR A 215 -1.11 -0.45 4.42
N GLY A 216 -1.98 -1.18 3.72
CA GLY A 216 -2.99 -2.04 4.33
C GLY A 216 -2.39 -3.18 5.13
N PHE A 217 -1.40 -3.86 4.57
CA PHE A 217 -0.65 -4.90 5.27
C PHE A 217 0.02 -4.35 6.54
N PHE A 218 0.74 -3.23 6.46
CA PHE A 218 1.41 -2.65 7.62
C PHE A 218 0.42 -2.11 8.67
N ALA A 219 -0.74 -1.60 8.27
CA ALA A 219 -1.80 -1.20 9.18
C ALA A 219 -2.28 -2.39 10.03
N VAL A 220 -2.58 -3.51 9.38
CA VAL A 220 -3.01 -4.75 10.06
C VAL A 220 -1.89 -5.34 10.90
N ALA A 221 -0.66 -5.38 10.38
CA ALA A 221 0.50 -5.89 11.11
C ALA A 221 0.80 -5.08 12.38
N ALA A 222 0.69 -3.75 12.32
CA ALA A 222 0.85 -2.87 13.49
C ALA A 222 -0.30 -3.04 14.49
N ALA A 223 -1.55 -3.15 14.01
CA ALA A 223 -2.68 -3.46 14.88
C ALA A 223 -2.49 -4.81 15.60
N HIS A 224 -2.01 -5.83 14.89
CA HIS A 224 -1.68 -7.13 15.48
C HIS A 224 -0.58 -7.01 16.55
N ARG A 225 0.48 -6.23 16.30
CA ARG A 225 1.53 -5.93 17.29
C ARG A 225 0.98 -5.31 18.55
N TRP A 226 0.04 -4.38 18.39
CA TRP A 226 -0.62 -3.75 19.51
C TRP A 226 -1.37 -4.76 20.37
N LEU A 227 -2.00 -5.79 19.80
CA LEU A 227 -2.73 -6.80 20.59
C LEU A 227 -1.83 -7.50 21.63
N GLY A 228 -0.56 -7.76 21.28
CA GLY A 228 0.42 -8.38 22.17
C GLY A 228 1.13 -7.43 23.14
N ASP A 229 1.68 -6.32 22.62
CA ASP A 229 2.57 -5.41 23.40
C ASP A 229 1.81 -4.22 24.00
N ARG A 230 0.63 -3.90 23.46
CA ARG A 230 -0.28 -2.85 23.90
C ARG A 230 0.31 -1.43 23.99
N ARG A 231 1.50 -1.22 23.41
CA ARG A 231 2.14 0.10 23.29
C ARG A 231 1.35 0.98 22.31
N PRO A 232 1.11 2.26 22.66
CA PRO A 232 0.33 3.17 21.81
C PRO A 232 1.00 3.43 20.45
N GLY A 233 2.34 3.35 20.37
CA GLY A 233 3.07 3.54 19.12
C GLY A 233 2.62 2.60 17.99
N TRP A 234 2.21 1.38 18.32
CA TRP A 234 1.66 0.45 17.33
C TRP A 234 0.29 0.86 16.80
N LEU A 235 -0.57 1.47 17.62
CA LEU A 235 -1.84 2.02 17.16
C LEU A 235 -1.65 3.28 16.33
N ILE A 236 -0.68 4.13 16.70
CA ILE A 236 -0.30 5.29 15.90
C ILE A 236 0.18 4.82 14.53
N LEU A 237 1.09 3.83 14.46
CA LEU A 237 1.53 3.26 13.19
C LEU A 237 0.36 2.64 12.41
N ALA A 238 -0.51 1.87 13.05
CA ALA A 238 -1.68 1.29 12.40
C ALA A 238 -2.58 2.36 11.78
N GLY A 239 -2.85 3.44 12.51
CA GLY A 239 -3.64 4.58 12.04
C GLY A 239 -2.93 5.31 10.89
N LEU A 240 -1.65 5.65 11.05
CA LEU A 240 -0.86 6.31 10.01
C LEU A 240 -0.89 5.52 8.70
N MET A 241 -0.62 4.21 8.75
CA MET A 241 -0.65 3.33 7.59
C MET A 241 -2.06 3.26 6.97
N ALA A 242 -3.12 3.12 7.77
CA ALA A 242 -4.48 3.10 7.25
C ALA A 242 -4.87 4.42 6.56
N GLY A 243 -4.45 5.57 7.09
CA GLY A 243 -4.65 6.86 6.44
C GLY A 243 -3.80 7.05 5.18
N PHE A 244 -2.56 6.54 5.14
CA PHE A 244 -1.77 6.52 3.90
C PHE A 244 -2.41 5.63 2.82
N ALA A 245 -3.02 4.50 3.20
CA ALA A 245 -3.79 3.67 2.28
C ALA A 245 -4.98 4.44 1.68
N LEU A 246 -5.70 5.22 2.50
CA LEU A 246 -6.80 6.09 2.04
C LEU A 246 -6.32 7.20 1.10
N SER A 247 -5.13 7.74 1.38
CA SER A 247 -4.46 8.70 0.52
C SER A 247 -4.00 8.08 -0.80
N ALA A 248 -3.67 6.79 -0.84
CA ALA A 248 -3.34 6.07 -2.07
C ALA A 248 -4.58 5.79 -2.94
N LYS A 249 -5.70 5.39 -2.32
CA LYS A 249 -6.95 5.10 -3.04
C LYS A 249 -8.15 5.17 -2.10
N LEU A 250 -9.25 5.75 -2.57
CA LEU A 250 -10.44 5.99 -1.74
C LEU A 250 -11.07 4.69 -1.18
N ASN A 251 -10.96 3.58 -1.93
CA ASN A 251 -11.48 2.27 -1.50
C ASN A 251 -10.83 1.75 -0.21
N ALA A 252 -9.67 2.28 0.23
CA ALA A 252 -9.11 1.94 1.52
C ALA A 252 -9.98 2.41 2.71
N LEU A 253 -11.07 3.16 2.47
CA LEU A 253 -12.08 3.43 3.48
C LEU A 253 -12.68 2.13 4.05
N PHE A 254 -12.81 1.06 3.25
CA PHE A 254 -13.25 -0.25 3.74
C PHE A 254 -12.26 -0.86 4.74
N LEU A 255 -10.96 -0.77 4.44
CA LEU A 255 -9.90 -1.19 5.36
C LEU A 255 -9.94 -0.35 6.64
N LEU A 256 -9.96 0.98 6.52
CA LEU A 256 -9.96 1.90 7.65
C LEU A 256 -11.17 1.66 8.56
N GLY A 257 -12.36 1.53 7.98
CA GLY A 257 -13.60 1.25 8.71
C GLY A 257 -13.61 -0.13 9.37
N GLY A 258 -13.22 -1.17 8.63
CA GLY A 258 -13.16 -2.54 9.16
C GLY A 258 -12.14 -2.72 10.27
N LEU A 259 -10.92 -2.22 10.08
CA LEU A 259 -9.86 -2.26 11.08
C LEU A 259 -10.20 -1.38 12.29
N GLY A 260 -10.75 -0.19 12.06
CA GLY A 260 -11.20 0.72 13.12
C GLY A 260 -12.30 0.11 13.98
N LEU A 261 -13.29 -0.54 13.36
CA LEU A 261 -14.35 -1.26 14.07
C LEU A 261 -13.79 -2.43 14.87
N ALA A 262 -12.90 -3.25 14.28
CA ALA A 262 -12.27 -4.36 14.99
C ALA A 262 -11.49 -3.88 16.22
N LEU A 263 -10.69 -2.81 16.09
CA LEU A 263 -9.95 -2.21 17.19
C LEU A 263 -10.88 -1.60 18.24
N LEU A 264 -11.96 -0.94 17.84
CA LEU A 264 -12.98 -0.43 18.74
C LEU A 264 -13.57 -1.56 19.59
N LEU A 265 -13.99 -2.66 18.96
CA LEU A 265 -14.55 -3.82 19.65
C LEU A 265 -13.55 -4.43 20.63
N VAL A 266 -12.29 -4.59 20.24
CA VAL A 266 -11.22 -5.10 21.13
C VAL A 266 -11.02 -4.17 22.33
N VAL A 267 -10.95 -2.85 22.11
CA VAL A 267 -10.78 -1.87 23.18
C VAL A 267 -11.95 -1.87 24.15
N LEU A 268 -13.19 -2.01 23.66
CA LEU A 268 -14.40 -2.04 24.49
C LEU A 268 -14.58 -3.37 25.23
N ALA A 269 -14.08 -4.47 24.66
CA ALA A 269 -14.09 -5.79 25.29
C ALA A 269 -13.08 -5.91 26.45
N ASP A 270 -12.01 -5.11 26.44
CA ASP A 270 -10.99 -5.08 27.50
C ASP A 270 -11.51 -4.37 28.76
N ARG A 271 -12.32 -5.09 29.55
CA ARG A 271 -13.00 -4.57 30.74
C ARG A 271 -12.04 -4.24 31.89
N ASP A 272 -10.84 -4.82 31.89
CA ASP A 272 -9.84 -4.64 32.94
C ASP A 272 -9.10 -3.29 32.83
N ARG A 273 -9.04 -2.70 31.63
CA ARG A 273 -8.43 -1.37 31.43
C ARG A 273 -9.36 -0.24 31.83
N ALA A 274 -8.84 0.75 32.55
CA ALA A 274 -9.59 1.98 32.84
C ALA A 274 -9.97 2.76 31.55
N TRP A 275 -11.10 3.47 31.59
CA TRP A 275 -11.60 4.25 30.45
C TRP A 275 -10.57 5.21 29.83
N PRO A 276 -9.75 5.96 30.59
CA PRO A 276 -8.73 6.83 30.00
C PRO A 276 -7.68 6.09 29.16
N ALA A 277 -7.36 4.84 29.49
CA ALA A 277 -6.46 4.03 28.68
C ALA A 277 -7.12 3.55 27.38
N ARG A 278 -8.39 3.19 27.43
CA ARG A 278 -9.20 2.83 26.26
C ARG A 278 -9.36 4.02 25.31
N PHE A 279 -9.72 5.17 25.84
CA PHE A 279 -9.86 6.41 25.07
C PHE A 279 -8.54 6.80 24.39
N ARG A 280 -7.40 6.73 25.11
CA ARG A 280 -6.08 6.97 24.50
C ARG A 280 -5.76 6.01 23.37
N ALA A 281 -6.15 4.74 23.46
CA ALA A 281 -5.98 3.78 22.38
C ALA A 281 -6.79 4.18 21.13
N LEU A 282 -8.08 4.48 21.30
CA LEU A 282 -8.95 4.95 20.22
C LEU A 282 -8.42 6.23 19.58
N LEU A 283 -8.00 7.19 20.40
CA LEU A 283 -7.41 8.44 19.94
C LEU A 283 -6.09 8.23 19.20
N SER A 284 -5.25 7.29 19.66
CA SER A 284 -3.97 6.97 19.00
C SER A 284 -4.17 6.47 17.58
N PHE A 285 -5.11 5.55 17.36
CA PHE A 285 -5.42 5.05 16.02
C PHE A 285 -6.19 6.10 15.20
N GLY A 286 -7.30 6.61 15.73
CA GLY A 286 -8.19 7.51 15.00
C GLY A 286 -7.51 8.84 14.65
N GLY A 287 -6.79 9.44 15.60
CA GLY A 287 -6.05 10.68 15.36
C GLY A 287 -4.94 10.51 14.33
N ALA A 288 -4.20 9.39 14.38
CA ALA A 288 -3.16 9.09 13.39
C ALA A 288 -3.74 8.84 11.99
N ALA A 289 -4.85 8.10 11.88
CA ALA A 289 -5.52 7.84 10.61
C ALA A 289 -6.11 9.12 10.00
N LEU A 290 -6.67 10.00 10.82
CA LEU A 290 -7.13 11.31 10.37
C LEU A 290 -5.95 12.16 9.88
N LEU A 291 -4.83 12.17 10.62
CA LEU A 291 -3.66 12.97 10.24
C LEU A 291 -3.10 12.57 8.86
N SER A 292 -2.95 11.28 8.58
CA SER A 292 -2.38 10.81 7.31
C SER A 292 -3.40 10.57 6.19
N GLY A 293 -4.70 10.51 6.52
CA GLY A 293 -5.77 10.24 5.56
C GLY A 293 -6.59 11.47 5.16
N ALA A 294 -6.66 12.50 5.99
CA ALA A 294 -7.49 13.69 5.74
C ALA A 294 -7.04 14.61 4.57
N PRO A 295 -5.74 14.71 4.20
CA PRO A 295 -5.33 15.70 3.21
C PRO A 295 -6.06 15.61 1.86
N TRP A 296 -6.24 14.41 1.31
CA TRP A 296 -6.93 14.24 0.01
C TRP A 296 -8.43 14.48 0.06
N PRO A 297 -9.21 13.90 1.01
CA PRO A 297 -10.61 14.25 1.18
C PRO A 297 -10.84 15.74 1.42
N LEU A 298 -9.97 16.41 2.19
CA LEU A 298 -10.06 17.85 2.42
C LEU A 298 -9.77 18.63 1.13
N PHE A 299 -8.69 18.30 0.43
CA PHE A 299 -8.35 18.93 -0.84
C PHE A 299 -9.48 18.79 -1.87
N ARG A 300 -10.06 17.60 -1.97
CA ARG A 300 -11.22 17.30 -2.81
C ARG A 300 -12.48 18.05 -2.40
N TRP A 301 -12.74 18.16 -1.08
CA TRP A 301 -13.86 18.96 -0.57
C TRP A 301 -13.72 20.40 -1.03
N VAL A 302 -12.55 21.01 -0.86
CA VAL A 302 -12.32 22.41 -1.27
C VAL A 302 -12.53 22.60 -2.77
N GLN A 303 -12.13 21.63 -3.59
CA GLN A 303 -12.24 21.71 -5.05
C GLN A 303 -13.65 21.45 -5.59
N THR A 304 -14.39 20.54 -4.97
CA THR A 304 -15.61 19.96 -5.56
C THR A 304 -16.86 20.15 -4.69
N GLY A 305 -16.70 20.51 -3.42
CA GLY A 305 -17.75 20.44 -2.40
C GLY A 305 -18.04 19.03 -1.88
N ASN A 306 -17.36 17.99 -2.37
CA ASN A 306 -17.61 16.59 -2.02
C ASN A 306 -16.30 15.86 -1.62
N PRO A 307 -16.14 15.40 -0.35
CA PRO A 307 -14.91 14.76 0.13
C PRO A 307 -14.66 13.37 -0.45
N VAL A 308 -15.68 12.76 -1.06
CA VAL A 308 -15.63 11.44 -1.68
C VAL A 308 -16.02 11.53 -3.16
N PHE A 309 -15.84 12.71 -3.78
CA PHE A 309 -16.18 12.92 -5.19
C PHE A 309 -15.54 11.85 -6.10
N PRO A 310 -16.26 11.32 -7.10
CA PRO A 310 -17.62 11.70 -7.51
C PRO A 310 -18.73 10.87 -6.86
N PHE A 311 -18.41 10.07 -5.83
CA PHE A 311 -19.37 9.22 -5.13
C PHE A 311 -20.33 10.04 -4.25
N PHE A 312 -21.50 9.47 -3.94
CA PHE A 312 -22.49 10.04 -3.02
C PHE A 312 -22.89 11.48 -3.34
N ASN A 313 -22.92 11.85 -4.61
CA ASN A 313 -23.16 13.25 -5.01
C ASN A 313 -24.58 13.74 -4.69
N HIS A 314 -25.54 12.84 -4.46
CA HIS A 314 -26.85 13.18 -3.92
C HIS A 314 -26.79 13.77 -2.49
N LEU A 315 -25.75 13.47 -1.70
CA LEU A 315 -25.55 14.02 -0.35
C LEU A 315 -24.72 15.31 -0.36
N PHE A 316 -23.60 15.30 -1.08
CA PHE A 316 -22.63 16.40 -1.06
C PHE A 316 -22.84 17.44 -2.17
N GLN A 317 -23.67 17.13 -3.17
CA GLN A 317 -24.19 18.06 -4.18
C GLN A 317 -23.11 18.87 -4.92
N SER A 318 -22.04 18.20 -5.37
CA SER A 318 -21.03 18.83 -6.22
C SER A 318 -21.63 19.25 -7.56
N PRO A 319 -21.38 20.49 -8.04
CA PRO A 319 -21.84 20.94 -9.36
C PRO A 319 -21.09 20.26 -10.52
N LEU A 320 -20.01 19.52 -10.22
CA LEU A 320 -19.14 18.91 -11.23
C LEU A 320 -19.55 17.47 -11.61
N ALA A 321 -20.58 16.92 -10.97
CA ALA A 321 -21.09 15.59 -11.25
C ALA A 321 -22.64 15.56 -11.19
N PRO A 322 -23.30 14.65 -11.90
CA PRO A 322 -24.74 14.42 -11.72
C PRO A 322 -25.04 13.91 -10.30
N ALA A 323 -26.29 14.04 -9.84
CA ALA A 323 -26.70 13.61 -8.50
C ALA A 323 -26.57 12.08 -8.30
N VAL A 324 -26.86 11.33 -9.37
CA VAL A 324 -26.58 9.90 -9.48
C VAL A 324 -25.47 9.74 -10.50
N TYR A 325 -24.32 9.28 -10.02
CA TYR A 325 -23.17 8.93 -10.84
C TYR A 325 -22.76 7.52 -10.41
N ASP A 326 -22.73 6.58 -11.33
CA ASP A 326 -22.22 5.22 -11.09
C ASP A 326 -20.84 5.07 -11.75
N PRO A 327 -19.77 5.59 -11.14
CA PRO A 327 -18.42 5.46 -11.68
C PRO A 327 -17.85 4.05 -11.55
N LEU A 328 -18.49 3.18 -10.76
CA LEU A 328 -17.98 1.83 -10.53
C LEU A 328 -18.29 0.92 -11.71
N ASN A 329 -19.24 1.31 -12.57
CA ASN A 329 -19.75 0.50 -13.68
C ASN A 329 -19.91 -0.96 -13.25
N LEU A 330 -20.51 -1.20 -12.08
CA LEU A 330 -20.55 -2.53 -11.48
C LEU A 330 -21.28 -3.51 -12.41
N ASP A 331 -22.18 -3.02 -13.24
CA ASP A 331 -22.89 -3.81 -14.24
C ASP A 331 -21.99 -4.25 -15.41
N GLU A 332 -20.88 -3.55 -15.68
CA GLU A 332 -19.94 -3.84 -16.78
C GLU A 332 -18.65 -4.53 -16.31
N HIS A 333 -18.22 -4.29 -15.06
CA HIS A 333 -16.91 -4.71 -14.55
C HIS A 333 -16.97 -5.53 -13.25
N SER A 334 -18.13 -6.12 -12.92
CA SER A 334 -18.27 -7.00 -11.76
C SER A 334 -18.99 -8.31 -12.08
N ILE A 335 -18.91 -9.28 -11.18
CA ILE A 335 -19.74 -10.50 -11.20
C ILE A 335 -21.16 -10.29 -10.67
N GLY A 336 -21.56 -9.04 -10.47
CA GLY A 336 -22.79 -8.63 -9.78
C GLY A 336 -22.61 -8.39 -8.29
N THR A 337 -23.57 -7.71 -7.69
CA THR A 337 -23.59 -7.32 -6.27
C THR A 337 -24.44 -8.23 -5.39
N SER A 338 -25.04 -9.28 -5.97
CA SER A 338 -25.85 -10.24 -5.22
C SER A 338 -25.01 -11.05 -4.23
N LEU A 339 -25.62 -11.58 -3.16
CA LEU A 339 -24.91 -12.46 -2.22
C LEU A 339 -24.31 -13.68 -2.93
N ALA A 340 -25.01 -14.25 -3.92
CA ALA A 340 -24.51 -15.37 -4.72
C ALA A 340 -23.26 -14.98 -5.52
N SER A 341 -23.27 -13.79 -6.12
CA SER A 341 -22.11 -13.21 -6.80
C SER A 341 -20.94 -13.04 -5.82
N LEU A 342 -21.16 -12.42 -4.66
CA LEU A 342 -20.12 -12.21 -3.65
C LEU A 342 -19.52 -13.52 -3.13
N LEU A 343 -20.33 -14.57 -2.95
CA LEU A 343 -19.85 -15.90 -2.56
C LEU A 343 -19.06 -16.59 -3.66
N ARG A 344 -19.38 -16.34 -4.94
CA ARG A 344 -18.63 -16.84 -6.10
C ARG A 344 -17.35 -16.04 -6.36
N LEU A 345 -17.19 -14.85 -5.77
CA LEU A 345 -16.05 -13.95 -6.02
C LEU A 345 -14.68 -14.62 -5.92
N PRO A 346 -14.37 -15.44 -4.88
CA PRO A 346 -13.07 -16.10 -4.81
C PRO A 346 -12.83 -17.06 -5.97
N TRP A 347 -13.86 -17.78 -6.40
CA TRP A 347 -13.79 -18.69 -7.55
C TRP A 347 -13.61 -17.90 -8.85
N ALA A 348 -14.46 -16.88 -9.08
CA ALA A 348 -14.42 -16.09 -10.30
C ALA A 348 -13.05 -15.39 -10.48
N MET A 349 -12.49 -14.83 -9.41
CA MET A 349 -11.17 -14.21 -9.45
C MET A 349 -10.02 -15.22 -9.68
N THR A 350 -10.21 -16.48 -9.28
CA THR A 350 -9.19 -17.52 -9.40
C THR A 350 -9.25 -18.25 -10.75
N PHE A 351 -10.43 -18.41 -11.35
CA PHE A 351 -10.59 -19.26 -12.54
C PHE A 351 -11.23 -18.56 -13.73
N GLU A 352 -11.90 -17.43 -13.52
CA GLU A 352 -12.72 -16.75 -14.53
C GLU A 352 -12.28 -15.28 -14.73
N SER A 353 -11.14 -14.87 -14.17
CA SER A 353 -10.73 -13.46 -14.14
C SER A 353 -10.64 -12.82 -15.53
N GLY A 354 -10.17 -13.57 -16.54
CA GLY A 354 -10.07 -13.08 -17.91
C GLY A 354 -11.42 -12.89 -18.61
N ALA A 355 -12.43 -13.66 -18.22
CA ALA A 355 -13.79 -13.55 -18.77
C ALA A 355 -14.62 -12.46 -18.08
N VAL A 356 -14.29 -12.14 -16.82
CA VAL A 356 -15.10 -11.26 -15.97
C VAL A 356 -14.59 -9.81 -15.97
N PHE A 357 -13.28 -9.58 -15.93
CA PHE A 357 -12.74 -8.25 -15.61
C PHE A 357 -12.22 -7.45 -16.82
N ASN A 358 -12.31 -7.98 -18.05
CA ASN A 358 -12.04 -7.25 -19.31
C ASN A 358 -10.73 -6.44 -19.38
N VAL A 359 -9.70 -6.82 -18.60
CA VAL A 359 -8.37 -6.14 -18.59
C VAL A 359 -7.32 -6.82 -19.48
N GLY A 360 -7.72 -7.72 -20.38
CA GLY A 360 -6.78 -8.44 -21.26
C GLY A 360 -5.85 -9.42 -20.53
N GLN A 361 -6.20 -9.78 -19.29
CA GLN A 361 -5.41 -10.70 -18.45
C GLN A 361 -5.95 -12.13 -18.56
N PRO A 362 -5.09 -13.16 -18.50
CA PRO A 362 -5.55 -14.54 -18.48
C PRO A 362 -6.33 -14.86 -17.19
N SER A 363 -7.18 -15.89 -17.25
CA SER A 363 -7.78 -16.47 -16.05
C SER A 363 -6.70 -16.94 -15.07
N GLY A 364 -6.93 -16.73 -13.76
CA GLY A 364 -5.94 -17.07 -12.74
C GLY A 364 -5.21 -15.88 -12.13
N ILE A 365 -5.72 -14.65 -12.27
CA ILE A 365 -4.99 -13.44 -11.90
C ILE A 365 -4.63 -13.37 -10.40
N LEU A 366 -5.47 -13.95 -9.53
CA LEU A 366 -5.21 -14.06 -8.08
C LEU A 366 -4.50 -15.36 -7.66
N GLY A 367 -4.15 -16.22 -8.63
CA GLY A 367 -3.52 -17.52 -8.38
C GLY A 367 -4.33 -18.41 -7.44
N LEU A 368 -3.68 -19.40 -6.81
CA LEU A 368 -4.33 -20.32 -5.86
C LEU A 368 -4.47 -19.72 -4.44
N GLY A 369 -4.00 -18.50 -4.20
CA GLY A 369 -3.91 -17.91 -2.85
C GLY A 369 -5.27 -17.79 -2.15
N LEU A 370 -6.33 -17.46 -2.88
CA LEU A 370 -7.69 -17.36 -2.33
C LEU A 370 -8.30 -18.72 -1.96
N LEU A 371 -7.87 -19.81 -2.60
CA LEU A 371 -8.37 -21.16 -2.31
C LEU A 371 -7.91 -21.69 -0.94
N VAL A 372 -6.90 -21.05 -0.35
CA VAL A 372 -6.39 -21.41 0.97
C VAL A 372 -7.19 -20.74 2.09
N VAL A 373 -7.94 -19.67 1.80
CA VAL A 373 -8.72 -18.92 2.81
C VAL A 373 -9.78 -19.79 3.51
N PRO A 374 -10.58 -20.62 2.81
CA PRO A 374 -11.50 -21.55 3.47
C PRO A 374 -10.78 -22.61 4.33
N LEU A 375 -9.60 -23.06 3.91
CA LEU A 375 -8.79 -24.02 4.67
C LEU A 375 -8.24 -23.40 5.97
N LEU A 376 -7.92 -22.11 5.96
CA LEU A 376 -7.52 -21.36 7.17
C LEU A 376 -8.69 -21.13 8.12
N ALA A 377 -9.92 -20.99 7.61
CA ALA A 377 -11.13 -20.89 8.42
C ALA A 377 -11.54 -22.23 9.03
N ALA A 378 -11.34 -23.33 8.29
CA ALA A 378 -11.64 -24.70 8.73
C ALA A 378 -10.57 -25.32 9.63
N GLY A 379 -9.33 -24.82 9.58
CA GLY A 379 -8.22 -25.27 10.41
C GLY A 379 -8.16 -24.64 11.81
N ARG A 380 -9.27 -24.09 12.31
CA ARG A 380 -9.40 -23.52 13.66
C ARG A 380 -10.05 -24.51 14.62
#